data_AF-A0A923ZCS8-F1
#
_entry.id   AF-A0A923ZCS8-F1
#
_cell.length_a   1.000
_cell.length_b   1.000
_cell.length_c   1.000
_cell.angle_alpha   90.00
_cell.angle_beta   90.00
_cell.angle_gamma   90.00
#
_symmetry.space_group_name_H-M   'P 1'
#
loop_
_entity.id
_entity.type
_entity.pdbx_description
1 polymer ?
#
loop_
_entity_poly.entity_id
_entity_poly.type
_entity_poly.pdbx_seq_one_letter_code
_entity_poly.pdbx_strand_id
1 'polypeptide(L)'
;KLDVKGVYNGSVTLAKVTRTDRQEQSNECADGNDCKQKVVRTITCTRVVLDYAVNARIVNVATKANVYAKTHVAQDGYDICNGKGQEIVVKENKGWAVSFAEKLTGTPKKDGFVMEFNDEALYQRVRLNIAQKIRKDVAPFNQDVTVEFKRRASELPKPDQVTFESAIPFSKAGRLDRACSIWELMETGAAATSVSLLYNLGACQEALVPENPSAALEYYVKADQLLSKPDKLVTEALLRAKKMVDGQRNIGA
;
A
#
# COMPACT_ATOMS: atom_id res chain seq x y z
N LYS A 1 -17.44 5.58 -28.66
CA LYS A 1 -17.82 6.70 -27.76
C LYS A 1 -17.12 6.47 -26.43
N LEU A 2 -16.30 7.42 -25.97
CA LEU A 2 -15.72 7.37 -24.63
C LEU A 2 -16.85 7.66 -23.64
N ASP A 3 -17.31 6.63 -22.94
CA ASP A 3 -18.35 6.76 -21.93
C ASP A 3 -17.72 7.24 -20.61
N VAL A 4 -17.86 8.52 -20.30
CA VAL A 4 -17.32 9.11 -19.06
C VAL A 4 -18.27 8.78 -17.92
N LYS A 5 -17.85 7.86 -17.04
CA LYS A 5 -18.66 7.42 -15.90
C LYS A 5 -18.55 8.31 -14.67
N GLY A 6 -17.46 9.07 -14.53
CA GLY A 6 -17.22 9.94 -13.39
C GLY A 6 -16.41 11.18 -13.75
N VAL A 7 -16.70 12.28 -13.07
CA VAL A 7 -15.94 13.53 -13.16
C VAL A 7 -15.19 13.73 -11.85
N TYR A 8 -13.87 13.91 -11.97
CA TYR A 8 -13.02 14.24 -10.85
C TYR A 8 -13.07 15.75 -10.59
N ASN A 9 -13.37 16.14 -9.36
CA ASN A 9 -13.24 17.52 -8.93
C ASN A 9 -12.53 17.59 -7.58
N GLY A 10 -11.96 18.76 -7.30
CA GLY A 10 -11.28 18.95 -6.03
C GLY A 10 -10.90 20.40 -5.84
N SER A 11 -10.59 20.74 -4.60
CA SER A 11 -10.10 22.05 -4.24
C SER A 11 -8.93 21.93 -3.27
N VAL A 12 -8.00 22.87 -3.39
CA VAL A 12 -6.92 23.04 -2.43
C VAL A 12 -7.51 23.65 -1.18
N THR A 13 -7.43 22.95 -0.05
CA THR A 13 -7.96 23.41 1.24
C THR A 13 -6.87 24.00 2.13
N LEU A 14 -5.62 23.63 1.89
CA LEU A 14 -4.45 24.20 2.58
C LEU A 14 -3.30 24.32 1.58
N ALA A 15 -2.67 25.49 1.56
CA ALA A 15 -1.42 25.75 0.85
C ALA A 15 -0.63 26.78 1.67
N LYS A 16 0.07 26.29 2.69
CA LYS A 16 0.77 27.16 3.65
C LYS A 16 2.26 26.93 3.56
N VAL A 17 2.99 27.98 3.19
CA VAL A 17 4.46 28.00 3.27
C VAL A 17 4.85 28.62 4.60
N THR A 18 5.59 27.87 5.42
CA THR A 18 6.18 28.34 6.66
C THR A 18 7.68 28.49 6.48
N ARG A 19 8.20 29.66 6.80
CA ARG A 19 9.64 29.94 6.83
C ARG A 19 10.09 30.13 8.26
N THR A 20 11.19 29.48 8.64
CA THR A 20 11.73 29.57 9.99
C THR A 20 13.24 29.69 9.92
N ASP A 21 13.76 30.80 10.42
CA ASP A 21 15.19 31.02 10.50
C ASP A 21 15.76 30.37 11.76
N ARG A 22 16.89 29.69 11.62
CA ARG A 22 17.63 29.05 12.70
C ARG A 22 19.13 29.28 12.53
N GLN A 23 19.81 29.39 13.66
CA GLN A 23 21.27 29.45 13.70
C GLN A 23 21.81 28.02 13.87
N GLU A 24 22.76 27.64 13.02
CA GLU A 24 23.45 26.36 13.12
C GLU A 24 24.95 26.55 13.16
N GLN A 25 25.65 25.64 13.81
CA GLN A 25 27.10 25.60 13.76
C GLN A 25 27.54 24.78 12.55
N SER A 26 28.27 25.42 11.64
CA SER A 26 28.88 24.77 10.48
C SER A 26 30.39 24.80 10.59
N ASN A 27 31.02 23.70 10.18
CA ASN A 27 32.47 23.60 10.08
C ASN A 27 32.88 24.06 8.68
N GLU A 28 33.43 25.27 8.58
CA GLU A 28 33.96 25.81 7.33
C GLU A 28 35.49 25.75 7.33
N CYS A 29 36.08 25.59 6.15
CA CYS A 29 37.54 25.61 5.99
C CYS A 29 38.04 27.06 6.09
N ALA A 30 39.02 27.32 6.94
CA ALA A 30 39.59 28.66 7.13
C ALA A 30 40.29 29.20 5.88
N ASP A 31 40.98 28.30 5.15
CA ASP A 31 41.80 28.63 3.98
C ASP A 31 41.28 27.86 2.77
N GLY A 32 40.80 28.61 1.77
CA GLY A 32 39.85 28.17 0.75
C GLY A 32 40.21 27.03 -0.20
N ASN A 33 41.30 26.26 0.00
CA ASN A 33 41.62 25.11 -0.88
C ASN A 33 42.17 23.85 -0.17
N ASP A 34 42.75 23.93 1.03
CA ASP A 34 43.43 22.76 1.66
C ASP A 34 42.76 22.24 2.96
N CYS A 35 41.73 22.93 3.46
CA CYS A 35 40.95 22.60 4.67
C CYS A 35 41.76 22.06 5.88
N LYS A 36 42.98 22.57 6.08
CA LYS A 36 43.86 22.17 7.19
C LYS A 36 43.37 22.67 8.54
N GLN A 37 42.58 23.76 8.56
CA GLN A 37 41.93 24.29 9.75
C GLN A 37 40.42 24.39 9.51
N LYS A 38 39.64 23.81 10.42
CA LYS A 38 38.19 23.94 10.47
C LYS A 38 37.82 24.98 11.51
N VAL A 39 37.06 25.98 11.10
CA VAL A 39 36.53 27.00 12.00
C VAL A 39 35.03 26.76 12.12
N VAL A 40 34.54 26.71 13.36
CA VAL A 40 33.11 26.66 13.64
C VAL A 40 32.56 28.06 13.45
N ARG A 41 31.68 28.23 12.47
CA ARG A 41 30.96 29.47 12.25
C ARG A 41 29.48 29.24 12.52
N THR A 42 28.86 30.21 13.17
CA THR A 42 27.41 30.27 13.28
C THR A 42 26.88 30.73 11.93
N ILE A 43 26.11 29.88 11.27
CA ILE A 43 25.50 30.14 9.97
C ILE A 43 24.00 30.29 10.13
N THR A 44 23.42 31.21 9.35
CA THR A 44 21.97 31.37 9.31
C THR A 44 21.41 30.41 8.27
N CYS A 45 20.46 29.60 8.72
CA CYS A 45 19.73 28.66 7.89
C CYS A 45 18.25 29.03 7.89
N THR A 46 17.65 29.14 6.71
CA THR A 46 16.20 29.32 6.56
C THR A 46 15.58 27.99 6.19
N ARG A 47 14.71 27.48 7.06
CA ARG A 47 13.88 26.31 6.79
C ARG A 47 12.59 26.74 6.10
N VAL A 48 12.27 26.14 4.97
CA VAL A 48 11.04 26.35 4.21
C VAL A 48 10.24 25.05 4.21
N VAL A 49 9.00 25.10 4.69
CA VAL A 49 8.09 23.94 4.75
C VAL A 49 6.77 24.32 4.09
N LEU A 50 6.29 23.48 3.18
CA LEU A 50 4.96 23.59 2.57
C LEU A 50 4.04 22.53 3.16
N ASP A 51 2.99 22.98 3.84
CA ASP A 51 1.84 22.15 4.20
C ASP A 51 0.77 22.29 3.11
N TYR A 52 0.38 21.17 2.50
CA TYR A 52 -0.59 21.18 1.42
C TYR A 52 -1.68 20.14 1.62
N ALA A 53 -2.93 20.56 1.42
CA ALA A 53 -4.09 19.68 1.51
C ALA A 53 -5.04 19.90 0.33
N VAL A 54 -5.54 18.79 -0.21
CA VAL A 54 -6.51 18.77 -1.29
C VAL A 54 -7.71 17.95 -0.87
N ASN A 55 -8.90 18.52 -0.99
CA ASN A 55 -10.14 17.74 -0.94
C ASN A 55 -10.44 17.25 -2.35
N ALA A 56 -10.50 15.93 -2.49
CA ALA A 56 -10.69 15.23 -3.74
C ALA A 56 -12.07 14.57 -3.75
N ARG A 57 -12.83 14.71 -4.84
CA ARG A 57 -14.10 14.01 -5.01
C ARG A 57 -14.33 13.48 -6.42
N ILE A 58 -15.12 12.43 -6.53
CA ILE A 58 -15.60 11.89 -7.81
C ILE A 58 -17.11 11.88 -7.78
N VAL A 59 -17.71 12.48 -8.80
CA VAL A 59 -19.15 12.48 -9.01
C VAL A 59 -19.46 11.57 -10.18
N ASN A 60 -20.30 10.56 -9.95
CA ASN A 60 -20.83 9.70 -11.00
C ASN A 60 -21.75 10.54 -11.92
N VAL A 61 -21.49 10.53 -13.23
CA VAL A 61 -22.17 11.41 -14.19
C VAL A 61 -23.65 11.05 -14.33
N ALA A 62 -23.99 9.77 -14.25
CA ALA A 62 -25.35 9.29 -14.42
C ALA A 62 -26.20 9.55 -13.17
N THR A 63 -25.66 9.24 -11.98
CA THR A 63 -26.42 9.31 -10.73
C THR A 63 -26.29 10.65 -10.01
N LYS A 64 -25.27 11.46 -10.38
CA LYS A 64 -24.83 12.67 -9.64
C LYS A 64 -24.40 12.37 -8.20
N ALA A 65 -24.26 11.11 -7.83
CA ALA A 65 -23.80 10.70 -6.50
C ALA A 65 -22.30 10.89 -6.36
N ASN A 66 -21.87 11.21 -5.14
CA ASN A 66 -20.46 11.27 -4.80
C ASN A 66 -19.96 9.86 -4.48
N VAL A 67 -19.14 9.29 -5.36
CA VAL A 67 -18.64 7.91 -5.24
C VAL A 67 -17.29 7.85 -4.53
N TYR A 68 -16.61 8.99 -4.38
CA TYR A 68 -15.36 9.09 -3.65
C TYR A 68 -15.21 10.49 -3.08
N ALA A 69 -14.92 10.61 -1.79
CA ALA A 69 -14.58 11.89 -1.17
C ALA A 69 -13.50 11.68 -0.11
N LYS A 70 -12.33 12.30 -0.29
CA LYS A 70 -11.23 12.18 0.67
C LYS A 70 -10.34 13.41 0.66
N THR A 71 -9.80 13.73 1.82
CA THR A 71 -8.78 14.78 1.95
C THR A 71 -7.40 14.14 1.95
N HIS A 72 -6.54 14.59 1.06
CA HIS A 72 -5.13 14.21 0.99
C HIS A 72 -4.27 15.32 1.56
N VAL A 73 -3.31 14.95 2.39
CA VAL A 73 -2.31 15.85 2.94
C VAL A 73 -0.93 15.39 2.51
N ALA A 74 -0.07 16.37 2.22
CA ALA A 74 1.35 16.16 2.00
C ALA A 74 2.13 17.36 2.51
N GLN A 75 3.35 17.06 2.95
CA GLN A 75 4.28 18.04 3.48
C GLN A 75 5.63 17.80 2.85
N ASP A 76 6.30 18.88 2.46
CA ASP A 76 7.66 18.84 1.92
C ASP A 76 8.38 20.14 2.30
N GLY A 77 9.69 20.16 2.18
CA GLY A 77 10.45 21.37 2.45
C GLY A 77 11.92 21.27 2.08
N TYR A 78 12.64 22.34 2.34
CA TYR A 78 14.08 22.41 2.19
C TYR A 78 14.68 23.41 3.18
N ASP A 79 15.97 23.26 3.46
CA ASP A 79 16.76 24.23 4.22
C ASP A 79 17.69 24.98 3.25
N ILE A 80 17.84 26.30 3.41
CA ILE A 80 18.90 27.08 2.74
C ILE A 80 19.87 27.53 3.82
N CYS A 81 21.11 27.05 3.74
CA CYS A 81 22.20 27.39 4.66
C CYS A 81 23.35 28.00 3.86
N ASN A 82 23.74 29.26 4.15
CA ASN A 82 24.79 29.98 3.41
C ASN A 82 24.62 29.91 1.87
N GLY A 83 23.39 30.06 1.38
CA GLY A 83 23.07 29.99 -0.05
C GLY A 83 23.09 28.59 -0.66
N LYS A 84 23.41 27.54 0.11
CA LYS A 84 23.33 26.14 -0.33
C LYS A 84 22.02 25.52 0.17
N GLY A 85 21.20 25.06 -0.76
CA GLY A 85 19.97 24.33 -0.45
C GLY A 85 20.26 22.88 -0.06
N GLN A 86 19.50 22.36 0.90
CA GLN A 86 19.49 20.95 1.29
C GLN A 86 18.05 20.47 1.44
N GLU A 87 17.75 19.26 0.95
CA GLU A 87 16.46 18.62 1.18
C GLU A 87 16.30 18.35 2.69
N ILE A 88 15.16 18.69 3.27
CA ILE A 88 14.82 18.17 4.58
C ILE A 88 14.07 16.86 4.39
N VAL A 89 14.46 15.83 5.13
CA VAL A 89 13.58 14.68 5.33
C VAL A 89 12.47 15.15 6.26
N VAL A 90 11.36 15.63 5.70
CA VAL A 90 10.13 15.79 6.47
C VAL A 90 9.68 14.38 6.82
N LYS A 91 10.10 13.92 8.00
CA LYS A 91 9.71 12.61 8.50
C LYS A 91 8.20 12.65 8.74
N GLU A 92 7.42 12.21 7.76
CA GLU A 92 6.14 11.57 8.05
C GLU A 92 6.44 10.57 9.18
N ASN A 93 5.63 10.59 10.25
CA ASN A 93 5.66 9.55 11.26
C ASN A 93 5.09 8.27 10.60
N LYS A 94 5.84 7.72 9.63
CA LYS A 94 5.49 6.51 8.92
C LYS A 94 5.63 5.41 9.96
N GLY A 95 4.50 4.97 10.49
CA GLY A 95 4.43 3.93 11.52
C GLY A 95 5.40 2.78 11.22
N TRP A 96 5.83 2.09 12.27
CA TRP A 96 6.98 1.16 12.28
C TRP A 96 7.09 0.19 11.07
N ALA A 97 5.96 -0.22 10.49
CA ALA A 97 5.90 -1.11 9.33
C ALA A 97 6.55 -0.53 8.06
N VAL A 98 6.44 0.78 7.82
CA VAL A 98 6.98 1.42 6.60
C VAL A 98 8.48 1.69 6.75
N SER A 99 8.92 2.04 7.96
CA SER A 99 10.32 2.23 8.30
C SER A 99 11.11 0.91 8.30
N PHE A 100 10.46 -0.21 8.61
CA PHE A 100 11.05 -1.54 8.44
C PHE A 100 11.17 -1.94 6.96
N ALA A 101 10.16 -1.64 6.14
CA ALA A 101 10.19 -1.91 4.70
C ALA A 101 11.30 -1.12 3.98
N GLU A 102 11.46 0.17 4.27
CA GLU A 102 12.53 1.02 3.71
C GLU A 102 13.95 0.56 4.13
N LYS A 103 14.08 -0.11 5.29
CA LYS A 103 15.36 -0.65 5.79
C LYS A 103 15.74 -1.99 5.12
N LEU A 104 14.76 -2.71 4.58
CA LEU A 104 14.95 -4.00 3.91
C LEU A 104 15.15 -3.89 2.39
N THR A 105 14.55 -2.89 1.74
CA THR A 105 14.59 -2.76 0.27
C THR A 105 15.69 -1.83 -0.25
N GLY A 106 16.45 -1.20 0.66
CA GLY A 106 17.42 -0.16 0.31
C GLY A 106 16.72 1.13 -0.12
N THR A 107 17.33 2.26 0.22
CA THR A 107 16.84 3.56 -0.26
C THR A 107 16.91 3.59 -1.78
N PRO A 108 15.81 3.90 -2.49
CA PRO A 108 15.87 4.06 -3.94
C PRO A 108 16.87 5.17 -4.25
N LYS A 109 17.89 4.87 -5.05
CA LYS A 109 18.80 5.89 -5.59
C LYS A 109 17.94 6.84 -6.43
N LYS A 110 17.83 8.09 -5.99
CA LYS A 110 17.22 9.15 -6.80
C LYS A 110 18.18 9.45 -7.95
N ASP A 111 17.89 8.93 -9.13
CA ASP A 111 18.58 9.30 -10.36
C ASP A 111 18.39 10.79 -10.63
N GLY A 112 19.49 11.55 -10.67
CA GLY A 112 19.68 12.75 -11.49
C GLY A 112 18.70 13.92 -11.41
N PHE A 113 17.75 13.97 -10.47
CA PHE A 113 16.83 15.09 -10.38
C PHE A 113 17.56 16.32 -9.81
N VAL A 114 17.83 17.32 -10.67
CA VAL A 114 18.31 18.63 -10.23
C VAL A 114 17.22 19.25 -9.37
N MET A 115 17.45 19.29 -8.06
CA MET A 115 16.49 19.81 -7.11
C MET A 115 16.58 21.33 -7.09
N GLU A 116 15.53 21.99 -7.58
CA GLU A 116 15.38 23.43 -7.42
C GLU A 116 14.85 23.76 -6.02
N PHE A 117 15.55 24.64 -5.33
CA PHE A 117 15.24 25.13 -3.99
C PHE A 117 14.43 26.44 -4.09
N ASN A 118 13.25 26.35 -4.67
CA ASN A 118 12.30 27.47 -4.77
C ASN A 118 10.87 27.00 -4.44
N ASP A 119 9.99 27.96 -4.17
CA ASP A 119 8.60 27.69 -3.80
C ASP A 119 7.86 26.91 -4.89
N GLU A 120 8.06 27.22 -6.18
CA GLU A 120 7.34 26.57 -7.28
C GLU A 120 7.71 25.09 -7.38
N ALA A 121 9.00 24.75 -7.32
CA ALA A 121 9.48 23.38 -7.30
C ALA A 121 8.95 22.61 -6.08
N LEU A 122 8.82 23.29 -4.93
CA LEU A 122 8.21 22.73 -3.73
C LEU A 122 6.72 22.42 -3.94
N TYR A 123 5.96 23.35 -4.54
CA TYR A 123 4.57 23.10 -4.93
C TYR A 123 4.44 21.93 -5.91
N GLN A 124 5.30 21.84 -6.92
CA GLN A 124 5.28 20.75 -7.91
C GLN A 124 5.49 19.38 -7.26
N ARG A 125 6.48 19.24 -6.37
CA ARG A 125 6.73 17.97 -5.66
C ARG A 125 5.54 17.54 -4.82
N VAL A 126 4.96 18.48 -4.07
CA VAL A 126 3.81 18.19 -3.22
C VAL A 126 2.55 17.87 -4.03
N ARG A 127 2.30 18.59 -5.13
CA ARG A 127 1.21 18.30 -6.08
C ARG A 127 1.36 16.90 -6.69
N LEU A 128 2.56 16.53 -7.13
CA LEU A 128 2.85 15.20 -7.67
C LEU A 128 2.62 14.10 -6.64
N ASN A 129 3.05 14.30 -5.39
CA ASN A 129 2.81 13.37 -4.29
C ASN A 129 1.31 13.12 -4.07
N ILE A 130 0.52 14.20 -3.99
CA ILE A 130 -0.94 14.12 -3.81
C ILE A 130 -1.60 13.49 -5.03
N ALA A 131 -1.21 13.86 -6.25
CA ALA A 131 -1.75 13.27 -7.47
C ALA A 131 -1.51 11.76 -7.53
N GLN A 132 -0.35 11.28 -7.07
CA GLN A 132 -0.07 9.85 -6.95
C GLN A 132 -0.93 9.16 -5.89
N LYS A 133 -1.14 9.79 -4.72
CA LYS A 133 -2.03 9.28 -3.66
C LYS A 133 -3.48 9.18 -4.17
N ILE A 134 -3.97 10.22 -4.84
CA ILE A 134 -5.28 10.25 -5.50
C ILE A 134 -5.40 9.14 -6.54
N ARG A 135 -4.42 9.01 -7.44
CA ARG A 135 -4.45 7.99 -8.49
C ARG A 135 -4.55 6.60 -7.88
N LYS A 136 -3.83 6.31 -6.80
CA LYS A 136 -3.90 5.01 -6.10
C LYS A 136 -5.26 4.74 -5.43
N ASP A 137 -5.98 5.78 -5.03
CA ASP A 137 -7.31 5.62 -4.44
C ASP A 137 -8.40 5.32 -5.49
N VAL A 138 -8.18 5.68 -6.76
CA VAL A 138 -9.22 5.71 -7.80
C VAL A 138 -8.95 4.75 -8.94
N ALA A 139 -7.69 4.63 -9.37
CA ALA A 139 -7.32 3.78 -10.49
C ALA A 139 -7.13 2.34 -10.00
N PRO A 140 -7.75 1.34 -10.66
CA PRO A 140 -7.42 -0.06 -10.42
C PRO A 140 -5.93 -0.27 -10.60
N PHE A 141 -5.31 -1.00 -9.68
CA PHE A 141 -3.94 -1.47 -9.82
C PHE A 141 -3.91 -2.96 -9.53
N ASN A 142 -3.22 -3.71 -10.38
CA ASN A 142 -2.96 -5.12 -10.14
C ASN A 142 -1.95 -5.22 -9.00
N GLN A 143 -2.25 -6.04 -7.99
CA GLN A 143 -1.27 -6.46 -6.99
C GLN A 143 -1.06 -7.96 -7.17
N ASP A 144 0.19 -8.34 -7.41
CA ASP A 144 0.57 -9.74 -7.28
C ASP A 144 0.63 -10.06 -5.79
N VAL A 145 -0.23 -10.99 -5.34
CA VAL A 145 -0.24 -11.48 -3.97
C VAL A 145 0.17 -12.93 -3.99
N THR A 146 1.24 -13.25 -3.27
CA THR A 146 1.63 -14.63 -3.02
C THR A 146 0.79 -15.20 -1.89
N VAL A 147 -0.04 -16.19 -2.19
CA VAL A 147 -0.86 -16.91 -1.21
C VAL A 147 -0.25 -18.27 -0.95
N GLU A 148 0.02 -18.60 0.32
CA GLU A 148 0.45 -19.94 0.70
C GLU A 148 -0.78 -20.82 0.98
N PHE A 149 -0.85 -21.99 0.33
CA PHE A 149 -1.83 -23.02 0.65
C PHE A 149 -1.45 -23.76 1.93
N LYS A 150 -2.45 -24.13 2.74
CA LYS A 150 -2.25 -25.06 3.86
C LYS A 150 -1.86 -26.42 3.30
N ARG A 151 -0.75 -26.96 3.81
CA ARG A 151 -0.13 -28.20 3.30
C ARG A 151 -0.65 -29.48 3.94
N ARG A 152 -1.30 -29.36 5.10
CA ARG A 152 -1.83 -30.48 5.89
C ARG A 152 -3.20 -30.07 6.43
N ALA A 153 -4.02 -31.06 6.69
CA ALA A 153 -5.35 -30.91 7.27
C ALA A 153 -5.52 -31.92 8.40
N SER A 154 -4.77 -31.76 9.49
CA SER A 154 -4.73 -32.71 10.62
C SER A 154 -6.08 -32.94 11.29
N GLU A 155 -7.02 -32.02 11.11
CA GLU A 155 -8.40 -32.09 11.57
C GLU A 155 -9.27 -33.08 10.78
N LEU A 156 -8.84 -33.51 9.59
CA LEU A 156 -9.57 -34.46 8.76
C LEU A 156 -9.32 -35.92 9.18
N PRO A 157 -10.23 -36.85 8.87
CA PRO A 157 -9.95 -38.28 8.91
C PRO A 157 -8.76 -38.66 8.01
N LYS A 158 -7.98 -39.68 8.38
CA LYS A 158 -6.77 -40.09 7.62
C LYS A 158 -7.00 -40.29 6.10
N PRO A 159 -8.08 -40.91 5.62
CA PRO A 159 -8.32 -41.04 4.18
C PRO A 159 -8.46 -39.68 3.47
N ASP A 160 -9.12 -38.73 4.13
CA ASP A 160 -9.35 -37.40 3.59
C ASP A 160 -8.07 -36.55 3.67
N GLN A 161 -7.22 -36.76 4.68
CA GLN A 161 -5.89 -36.14 4.74
C GLN A 161 -5.05 -36.49 3.50
N VAL A 162 -5.02 -37.76 3.12
CA VAL A 162 -4.27 -38.22 1.92
C VAL A 162 -4.81 -37.54 0.66
N THR A 163 -6.14 -37.46 0.52
CA THR A 163 -6.77 -36.79 -0.62
C THR A 163 -6.44 -35.30 -0.64
N PHE A 164 -6.56 -34.60 0.49
CA PHE A 164 -6.22 -33.19 0.62
C PHE A 164 -4.76 -32.91 0.27
N GLU A 165 -3.83 -33.73 0.76
CA GLU A 165 -2.40 -33.57 0.54
C GLU A 165 -1.98 -33.91 -0.90
N SER A 166 -2.77 -34.73 -1.62
CA SER A 166 -2.53 -35.05 -3.02
C SER A 166 -2.63 -33.84 -3.96
N ALA A 167 -3.30 -32.75 -3.53
CA ALA A 167 -3.38 -31.50 -4.27
C ALA A 167 -2.09 -30.65 -4.19
N ILE A 168 -1.26 -30.86 -3.17
CA ILE A 168 -0.09 -30.00 -2.87
C ILE A 168 1.00 -30.05 -3.95
N PRO A 169 1.35 -31.19 -4.56
CA PRO A 169 2.28 -31.21 -5.68
C PRO A 169 1.78 -30.39 -6.88
N PHE A 170 0.47 -30.41 -7.15
CA PHE A 170 -0.12 -29.64 -8.24
C PHE A 170 -0.08 -28.14 -7.96
N SER A 171 -0.39 -27.70 -6.73
CA SER A 171 -0.32 -26.28 -6.37
C SER A 171 1.12 -25.76 -6.47
N LYS A 172 2.12 -26.53 -6.04
CA LYS A 172 3.54 -26.19 -6.19
C LYS A 172 3.99 -26.09 -7.65
N ALA A 173 3.40 -26.89 -8.53
CA ALA A 173 3.69 -26.87 -9.96
C ALA A 173 2.91 -25.76 -10.72
N GLY A 174 2.17 -24.89 -10.03
CA GLY A 174 1.32 -23.87 -10.65
C GLY A 174 0.05 -24.43 -11.32
N ARG A 175 -0.24 -25.73 -11.15
CA ARG A 175 -1.42 -26.41 -11.67
C ARG A 175 -2.61 -26.23 -10.72
N LEU A 176 -3.01 -24.97 -10.54
CA LEU A 176 -4.12 -24.60 -9.66
C LEU A 176 -5.45 -25.20 -10.15
N ASP A 177 -5.63 -25.33 -11.47
CA ASP A 177 -6.74 -26.06 -12.08
C ASP A 177 -6.94 -27.44 -11.43
N ARG A 178 -5.84 -28.19 -11.29
CA ARG A 178 -5.91 -29.54 -10.74
C ARG A 178 -6.00 -29.53 -9.22
N ALA A 179 -5.21 -28.69 -8.54
CA ALA A 179 -5.21 -28.60 -7.08
C ALA A 179 -6.60 -28.23 -6.55
N CYS A 180 -7.22 -27.20 -7.12
CA CYS A 180 -8.56 -26.73 -6.74
C CYS A 180 -9.63 -27.78 -7.00
N SER A 181 -9.59 -28.46 -8.16
CA SER A 181 -10.53 -29.56 -8.43
C SER A 181 -10.49 -30.69 -7.39
N ILE A 182 -9.31 -30.99 -6.82
CA ILE A 182 -9.18 -32.02 -5.78
C ILE A 182 -9.85 -31.56 -4.48
N TRP A 183 -9.62 -30.31 -4.07
CA TRP A 183 -10.24 -29.77 -2.86
C TRP A 183 -11.76 -29.58 -3.02
N GLU A 184 -12.24 -29.16 -4.18
CA GLU A 184 -13.67 -29.02 -4.46
C GLU A 184 -14.43 -30.35 -4.33
N LEU A 185 -13.82 -31.46 -4.78
CA LEU A 185 -14.39 -32.80 -4.60
C LEU A 185 -14.58 -33.19 -3.12
N MET A 186 -13.86 -32.54 -2.19
CA MET A 186 -13.97 -32.79 -0.76
C MET A 186 -15.03 -31.93 -0.07
N GLU A 187 -15.59 -30.92 -0.75
CA GLU A 187 -16.50 -29.93 -0.15
C GLU A 187 -17.84 -30.53 0.30
N THR A 188 -18.29 -31.64 -0.30
CA THR A 188 -19.61 -32.23 -0.03
C THR A 188 -19.59 -33.34 1.05
N GLY A 189 -18.48 -33.53 1.77
CA GLY A 189 -18.30 -34.64 2.73
C GLY A 189 -18.05 -34.21 4.18
N ALA A 190 -17.57 -35.14 5.00
CA ALA A 190 -17.14 -34.85 6.38
C ALA A 190 -16.00 -33.81 6.44
N ALA A 191 -15.31 -33.60 5.32
CA ALA A 191 -14.27 -32.59 5.17
C ALA A 191 -14.80 -31.16 5.00
N ALA A 192 -16.10 -30.96 4.75
CA ALA A 192 -16.71 -29.66 4.52
C ALA A 192 -16.48 -28.65 5.66
N THR A 193 -16.25 -29.15 6.88
CA THR A 193 -15.98 -28.34 8.08
C THR A 193 -14.50 -28.36 8.48
N SER A 194 -13.58 -28.70 7.58
CA SER A 194 -12.15 -28.55 7.83
C SER A 194 -11.71 -27.12 7.58
N VAL A 195 -11.05 -26.53 8.57
CA VAL A 195 -10.43 -25.20 8.47
C VAL A 195 -9.45 -25.16 7.29
N SER A 196 -8.63 -26.21 7.13
CA SER A 196 -7.62 -26.29 6.07
C SER A 196 -8.23 -26.43 4.68
N LEU A 197 -9.31 -27.21 4.55
CA LEU A 197 -10.05 -27.33 3.30
C LEU A 197 -10.70 -26.00 2.92
N LEU A 198 -11.47 -25.40 3.84
CA LEU A 198 -12.16 -24.14 3.61
C LEU A 198 -11.17 -23.03 3.24
N TYR A 199 -10.04 -22.92 3.94
CA TYR A 199 -9.01 -21.96 3.59
C TYR A 199 -8.46 -22.17 2.18
N ASN A 200 -8.12 -23.41 1.79
CA ASN A 200 -7.58 -23.69 0.46
C ASN A 200 -8.63 -23.45 -0.64
N LEU A 201 -9.91 -23.75 -0.40
CA LEU A 201 -11.01 -23.42 -1.31
C LEU A 201 -11.17 -21.91 -1.48
N GLY A 202 -11.09 -21.14 -0.39
CA GLY A 202 -11.07 -19.67 -0.47
C GLY A 202 -9.91 -19.16 -1.32
N ALA A 203 -8.71 -19.72 -1.15
CA ALA A 203 -7.54 -19.36 -1.96
C ALA A 203 -7.69 -19.74 -3.43
N CYS A 204 -8.38 -20.85 -3.72
CA CYS A 204 -8.76 -21.21 -5.09
C CYS A 204 -9.72 -20.20 -5.72
N GLN A 205 -10.74 -19.76 -4.98
CA GLN A 205 -11.66 -18.73 -5.46
C GLN A 205 -10.93 -17.40 -5.73
N GLU A 206 -10.02 -16.97 -4.84
CA GLU A 206 -9.20 -15.76 -5.08
C GLU A 206 -8.35 -15.87 -6.36
N ALA A 207 -7.80 -17.06 -6.62
CA ALA A 207 -6.88 -17.27 -7.74
C ALA A 207 -7.58 -17.49 -9.09
N LEU A 208 -8.71 -18.20 -9.09
CA LEU A 208 -9.39 -18.62 -10.32
C LEU A 208 -10.57 -17.73 -10.71
N VAL A 209 -11.19 -17.03 -9.75
CA VAL A 209 -12.37 -16.19 -9.95
C VAL A 209 -12.17 -14.81 -9.28
N PRO A 210 -11.14 -14.04 -9.69
CA PRO A 210 -10.80 -12.76 -9.06
C PRO A 210 -11.92 -11.70 -9.17
N GLU A 211 -12.85 -11.86 -10.10
CA GLU A 211 -14.05 -11.04 -10.25
C GLU A 211 -15.10 -11.26 -9.14
N ASN A 212 -14.98 -12.34 -8.36
CA ASN A 212 -15.92 -12.65 -7.26
C ASN A 212 -15.20 -12.88 -5.91
N PRO A 213 -14.60 -11.83 -5.31
CA PRO A 213 -13.96 -11.92 -4.01
C PRO A 213 -14.94 -12.25 -2.87
N SER A 214 -16.26 -12.10 -3.09
CA SER A 214 -17.26 -12.48 -2.09
C SER A 214 -17.29 -13.99 -1.86
N ALA A 215 -17.13 -14.79 -2.92
CA ALA A 215 -17.06 -16.25 -2.80
C ALA A 215 -15.84 -16.69 -1.98
N ALA A 216 -14.67 -16.09 -2.22
CA ALA A 216 -13.48 -16.34 -1.41
C ALA A 216 -13.69 -15.95 0.06
N LEU A 217 -14.29 -14.78 0.30
CA LEU A 217 -14.57 -14.29 1.66
C LEU A 217 -15.47 -15.26 2.44
N GLU A 218 -16.49 -15.83 1.80
CA GLU A 218 -17.37 -16.81 2.44
C GLU A 218 -16.60 -18.02 2.98
N TYR A 219 -15.68 -18.58 2.20
CA TYR A 219 -14.84 -19.69 2.65
C TYR A 219 -13.95 -19.30 3.82
N TYR A 220 -13.32 -18.12 3.78
CA TYR A 220 -12.47 -17.66 4.88
C TYR A 220 -13.25 -17.37 6.15
N VAL A 221 -14.48 -16.84 6.05
CA VAL A 221 -15.37 -16.64 7.20
C VAL A 221 -15.74 -18.00 7.82
N LYS A 222 -16.10 -18.99 6.99
CA LYS A 222 -16.40 -20.34 7.48
C LYS A 222 -15.17 -20.96 8.19
N ALA A 223 -13.97 -20.79 7.62
CA ALA A 223 -12.74 -21.28 8.22
C ALA A 223 -12.46 -20.59 9.58
N ASP A 224 -12.61 -19.27 9.65
CA ASP A 224 -12.40 -18.47 10.85
C ASP A 224 -13.36 -18.84 11.99
N GLN A 225 -14.64 -19.09 11.67
CA GLN A 225 -15.66 -19.51 12.63
C GLN A 225 -15.35 -20.85 13.30
N LEU A 226 -14.53 -21.70 12.67
CA LEU A 226 -14.15 -23.02 13.19
C LEU A 226 -12.84 -22.99 13.98
N LEU A 227 -12.15 -21.85 14.02
CA LEU A 227 -10.91 -21.69 14.78
C LEU A 227 -11.20 -21.51 16.27
N SER A 228 -10.50 -22.27 17.11
CA SER A 228 -10.45 -22.05 18.56
C SER A 228 -9.36 -21.05 18.97
N LYS A 229 -8.46 -20.70 18.05
CA LYS A 229 -7.37 -19.74 18.23
C LYS A 229 -7.02 -19.09 16.88
N PRO A 230 -6.48 -17.86 16.88
CA PRO A 230 -6.08 -17.20 15.64
C PRO A 230 -5.12 -18.04 14.80
N ASP A 231 -5.40 -18.17 13.51
CA ASP A 231 -4.52 -18.78 12.51
C ASP A 231 -4.05 -17.70 11.54
N LYS A 232 -2.72 -17.54 11.41
CA LYS A 232 -2.13 -16.45 10.63
C LYS A 232 -2.63 -16.43 9.18
N LEU A 233 -2.68 -17.59 8.52
CA LEU A 233 -3.04 -17.68 7.11
C LEU A 233 -4.52 -17.29 6.91
N VAL A 234 -5.40 -17.82 7.76
CA VAL A 234 -6.84 -17.51 7.70
C VAL A 234 -7.07 -16.02 7.98
N THR A 235 -6.44 -15.45 9.00
CA THR A 235 -6.58 -14.02 9.33
C THR A 235 -6.10 -13.12 8.19
N GLU A 236 -4.93 -13.40 7.62
CA GLU A 236 -4.38 -12.61 6.50
C GLU A 236 -5.27 -12.69 5.26
N ALA A 237 -5.82 -13.88 4.97
CA ALA A 237 -6.73 -14.08 3.86
C ALA A 237 -8.08 -13.39 4.07
N LEU A 238 -8.65 -13.46 5.28
CA LEU A 238 -9.89 -12.77 5.63
C LEU A 238 -9.75 -11.25 5.44
N LEU A 239 -8.65 -10.65 5.91
CA LEU A 239 -8.39 -9.22 5.75
C LEU A 239 -8.23 -8.82 4.28
N ARG A 240 -7.52 -9.66 3.50
CA ARG A 240 -7.33 -9.42 2.06
C ARG A 240 -8.65 -9.51 1.29
N ALA A 241 -9.42 -10.59 1.47
CA ALA A 241 -10.69 -10.79 0.80
C ALA A 241 -11.70 -9.68 1.16
N LYS A 242 -11.79 -9.27 2.43
CA LYS A 242 -12.61 -8.11 2.85
C LYS A 242 -12.23 -6.85 2.10
N LYS A 243 -10.93 -6.55 2.00
CA LYS A 243 -10.43 -5.39 1.24
C LYS A 243 -10.80 -5.47 -0.24
N MET A 244 -10.76 -6.66 -0.86
CA MET A 244 -11.19 -6.86 -2.25
C MET A 244 -12.69 -6.63 -2.44
N VAL A 245 -13.53 -7.18 -1.55
CA VAL A 245 -14.99 -6.97 -1.56
C VAL A 245 -15.35 -5.49 -1.37
N ASP A 246 -14.73 -4.81 -0.40
CA ASP A 246 -14.94 -3.39 -0.15
C ASP A 246 -14.47 -2.55 -1.35
N GLY A 247 -13.34 -2.93 -1.96
CA GLY A 247 -12.85 -2.34 -3.20
C GLY A 247 -13.87 -2.43 -4.35
N GLN A 248 -14.49 -3.60 -4.55
CA GLN A 248 -15.51 -3.77 -5.58
C GLN A 248 -16.76 -2.94 -5.35
N ARG A 249 -17.23 -2.85 -4.09
CA ARG A 249 -18.40 -2.02 -3.73
C ARG A 249 -18.18 -0.55 -4.04
N ASN A 250 -16.95 -0.06 -3.87
CA ASN A 250 -16.60 1.33 -4.13
C ASN A 250 -16.40 1.66 -5.62
N ILE A 251 -16.27 0.65 -6.49
CA ILE A 251 -16.14 0.81 -7.96
C ILE A 251 -17.49 0.57 -8.67
N GLY A 252 -18.37 -0.24 -8.07
CA GLY A 252 -19.69 -0.58 -8.61
C GLY A 252 -20.84 0.38 -8.24
N ALA A 253 -20.56 1.44 -7.46
CA ALA A 253 -21.50 2.51 -7.12
C ALA A 253 -21.16 3.80 -7.89
#